data_AF-A0A968YUJ4-F1
#
_entry.id   AF-A0A968YUJ4-F1
#
_cell.length_a   1.000
_cell.length_b   1.000
_cell.length_c   1.000
_cell.angle_alpha   90.00
_cell.angle_beta   90.00
_cell.angle_gamma   90.00
#
_symmetry.space_group_name_H-M   'P 1'
#
loop_
_entity.id
_entity.type
_entity.pdbx_description
1 polymer ?
#
loop_
_entity_poly.entity_id
_entity_poly.type
_entity_poly.pdbx_seq_one_letter_code
_entity_poly.pdbx_strand_id
1 'polypeptide(L)'
;MYLSKLVLNERDRKVRTDLSNAHDLHRTIMQAFPDEHRDNPRADWNVLFRQEPDANIILVQSTAEMEPDWSQLPAGYLTDWHSKPFNLEASQLHPNQILQFRLKANPSKRNKDTGKITGLFSQPDQVVWLERQAERHGFKLQGIDTIPTPNVWGKKGKGNSSIKIFTVLYQGILVVHQRNSA
;
A
#
# COMPACT_ATOMS: atom_id res chain seq x y z
N MET A 1 -11.64 7.40 -7.53
CA MET A 1 -10.21 7.01 -7.47
C MET A 1 -9.87 6.26 -8.75
N TYR A 2 -8.59 6.09 -9.08
CA TYR A 2 -8.17 5.17 -10.14
C TYR A 2 -7.57 3.90 -9.53
N LEU A 3 -7.85 2.76 -10.15
CA LEU A 3 -7.23 1.47 -9.83
C LEU A 3 -6.44 0.99 -11.04
N SER A 4 -5.16 0.76 -10.83
CA SER A 4 -4.25 0.29 -11.87
C SER A 4 -3.66 -1.06 -11.50
N LYS A 5 -3.57 -1.95 -12.49
CA LYS A 5 -2.83 -3.20 -12.42
C LYS A 5 -1.62 -3.09 -13.35
N LEU A 6 -0.43 -3.21 -12.79
CA LEU A 6 0.84 -3.16 -13.52
C LEU A 6 1.46 -4.55 -13.54
N VAL A 7 1.81 -5.07 -14.71
CA VAL A 7 2.54 -6.33 -14.85
C VAL A 7 4.01 -6.00 -15.17
N LEU A 8 4.90 -6.29 -14.23
CA LEU A 8 6.32 -5.98 -14.31
C LEU A 8 7.06 -6.95 -15.22
N ASN A 9 8.05 -6.45 -15.96
CA ASN A 9 8.98 -7.27 -16.71
C ASN A 9 10.19 -7.66 -15.85
N GLU A 10 10.18 -8.84 -15.25
CA GLU A 10 11.31 -9.31 -14.40
C GLU A 10 12.65 -9.44 -15.15
N ARG A 11 12.63 -9.55 -16.48
CA ARG A 11 13.85 -9.58 -17.30
C ARG A 11 14.52 -8.21 -17.35
N ASP A 12 13.79 -7.14 -17.09
CA ASP A 12 14.33 -5.80 -17.05
C ASP A 12 15.17 -5.56 -15.78
N ARG A 13 16.35 -4.95 -15.95
CA ARG A 13 17.28 -4.71 -14.84
C ARG A 13 16.75 -3.65 -13.86
N LYS A 14 16.07 -2.61 -14.36
CA LYS A 14 15.50 -1.54 -13.56
C LYS A 14 14.40 -2.08 -12.66
N VAL A 15 13.55 -2.98 -13.15
CA VAL A 15 12.53 -3.70 -12.34
C VAL A 15 13.19 -4.41 -11.16
N ARG A 16 14.22 -5.22 -11.39
CA ARG A 16 14.91 -5.94 -10.30
C ARG A 16 15.56 -5.00 -9.28
N THR A 17 16.14 -3.89 -9.75
CA THR A 17 16.70 -2.86 -8.85
C THR A 17 15.61 -2.21 -8.00
N ASP A 18 14.49 -1.82 -8.61
CA ASP A 18 13.40 -1.15 -7.91
C ASP A 18 12.72 -2.08 -6.90
N LEU A 19 12.47 -3.35 -7.26
CA LEU A 19 11.93 -4.35 -6.34
C LEU A 19 12.83 -4.58 -5.12
N SER A 20 14.15 -4.39 -5.27
CA SER A 20 15.10 -4.47 -4.16
C SER A 20 15.13 -3.22 -3.28
N ASN A 21 14.62 -2.07 -3.74
CA ASN A 21 14.67 -0.79 -3.05
C ASN A 21 13.33 -0.03 -3.15
N ALA A 22 12.55 -0.05 -2.08
CA ALA A 22 11.22 0.57 -2.05
C ALA A 22 11.21 2.08 -2.35
N HIS A 23 12.30 2.79 -2.09
CA HIS A 23 12.41 4.19 -2.48
C HIS A 23 12.50 4.35 -4.01
N ASP A 24 13.29 3.50 -4.68
CA ASP A 24 13.44 3.53 -6.13
C ASP A 24 12.15 3.08 -6.82
N LEU A 25 11.50 2.02 -6.29
CA LEU A 25 10.18 1.59 -6.75
C LEU A 25 9.14 2.70 -6.63
N HIS A 26 9.04 3.33 -5.46
CA HIS A 26 8.13 4.46 -5.26
C HIS A 26 8.42 5.57 -6.27
N ARG A 27 9.69 5.96 -6.45
CA ARG A 27 10.07 6.99 -7.42
C ARG A 27 9.63 6.63 -8.85
N THR A 28 9.76 5.37 -9.26
CA THR A 28 9.34 4.95 -10.60
C THR A 28 7.82 4.90 -10.75
N ILE A 29 7.06 4.49 -9.73
CA ILE A 29 5.59 4.59 -9.75
C ILE A 29 5.15 6.05 -9.88
N MET A 30 5.83 6.97 -9.18
CA MET A 30 5.52 8.40 -9.24
C MET A 30 5.75 9.04 -10.62
N GLN A 31 6.49 8.39 -11.53
CA GLN A 31 6.68 8.91 -12.90
C GLN A 31 5.39 8.91 -13.73
N ALA A 32 4.40 8.09 -13.35
CA ALA A 32 3.09 8.08 -13.99
C ALA A 32 2.19 9.27 -13.60
N PHE A 33 2.69 10.18 -12.76
CA PHE A 33 1.97 11.32 -12.24
C PHE A 33 2.73 12.62 -12.55
N PRO A 34 2.02 13.74 -12.78
CA PRO A 34 2.65 15.04 -13.00
C PRO A 34 3.55 15.47 -11.83
N ASP A 35 4.69 16.08 -12.17
CA ASP A 35 5.59 16.73 -11.20
C ASP A 35 5.06 18.14 -10.88
N GLU A 36 4.04 18.19 -10.02
CA GLU A 36 3.47 19.43 -9.50
C GLU A 36 4.04 19.74 -8.12
N HIS A 37 4.49 20.99 -7.90
CA HIS A 37 4.77 21.48 -6.56
C HIS A 37 3.45 21.59 -5.79
N ARG A 38 3.15 20.60 -4.97
CA ARG A 38 2.11 20.67 -3.95
C ARG A 38 2.76 20.85 -2.58
N ASP A 39 2.03 21.46 -1.65
CA ASP A 39 2.53 21.81 -0.32
C ASP A 39 3.03 20.60 0.51
N ASN A 40 2.77 19.37 0.06
CA ASN A 40 3.13 18.15 0.79
C ASN A 40 3.59 17.00 -0.12
N PRO A 41 4.88 16.95 -0.53
CA PRO A 41 5.44 16.07 -1.58
C PRO A 41 5.21 14.54 -1.45
N ARG A 42 4.69 14.07 -0.31
CA ARG A 42 4.35 12.67 -0.04
C ARG A 42 2.84 12.37 -0.14
N ALA A 43 2.02 13.40 -0.25
CA ALA A 43 0.56 13.33 -0.31
C ALA A 43 0.01 13.68 -1.70
N ASP A 44 0.86 14.10 -2.63
CA ASP A 44 0.47 14.83 -3.84
C ASP A 44 -0.62 14.13 -4.67
N TRP A 45 -0.65 12.80 -4.67
CA TRP A 45 -1.67 12.04 -5.40
C TRP A 45 -2.33 10.92 -4.58
N ASN A 46 -2.15 10.93 -3.25
CA ASN A 46 -2.59 9.86 -2.33
C ASN A 46 -2.32 8.45 -2.89
N VAL A 47 -1.15 8.26 -3.52
CA VAL A 47 -0.77 7.01 -4.18
C VAL A 47 -0.53 5.93 -3.13
N LEU A 48 -1.30 4.85 -3.22
CA LEU A 48 -1.08 3.63 -2.48
C LEU A 48 -0.78 2.52 -3.47
N PHE A 49 0.14 1.63 -3.13
CA PHE A 49 0.39 0.46 -3.95
C PHE A 49 0.71 -0.77 -3.11
N ARG A 50 0.44 -1.93 -3.70
CA ARG A 50 0.75 -3.23 -3.13
C ARG A 50 1.34 -4.13 -4.21
N GLN A 51 2.52 -4.67 -3.94
CA GLN A 51 3.08 -5.78 -4.69
C GLN A 51 2.37 -7.06 -4.27
N GLU A 52 1.82 -7.81 -5.23
CA GLU A 52 1.25 -9.13 -4.95
C GLU A 52 2.40 -10.15 -4.80
N PRO A 53 2.41 -10.99 -3.75
CA PRO A 53 3.55 -11.86 -3.44
C PRO A 53 3.79 -12.96 -4.48
N ASP A 54 2.72 -13.47 -5.09
CA ASP A 54 2.77 -14.63 -5.99
C ASP A 54 2.73 -14.23 -7.47
N ALA A 55 2.92 -12.95 -7.78
CA ALA A 55 2.85 -12.44 -9.13
C ALA A 55 3.76 -11.23 -9.34
N ASN A 56 4.14 -11.00 -10.59
CA ASN A 56 4.84 -9.79 -11.02
C ASN A 56 3.88 -8.62 -11.18
N ILE A 57 2.98 -8.45 -10.21
CA ILE A 57 1.89 -7.50 -10.26
C ILE A 57 2.06 -6.48 -9.15
N ILE A 58 1.93 -5.21 -9.52
CA ILE A 58 1.69 -4.12 -8.59
C ILE A 58 0.28 -3.59 -8.83
N LEU A 59 -0.52 -3.56 -7.76
CA LEU A 59 -1.78 -2.85 -7.74
C LEU A 59 -1.53 -1.44 -7.21
N VAL A 60 -1.97 -0.43 -7.97
CA VAL A 60 -1.85 0.98 -7.59
C VAL A 60 -3.23 1.60 -7.46
N GLN A 61 -3.43 2.40 -6.42
CA GLN A 61 -4.59 3.25 -6.19
C GLN A 61 -4.14 4.70 -6.12
N SER A 62 -4.83 5.60 -6.80
CA SER A 62 -4.59 7.06 -6.78
C SER A 62 -5.89 7.86 -6.69
N THR A 63 -5.82 9.19 -6.52
CA THR A 63 -7.00 10.06 -6.49
C THR A 63 -7.85 9.96 -7.76
N ALA A 64 -9.09 10.44 -7.71
CA ALA A 64 -9.98 10.49 -8.87
C ALA A 64 -9.62 11.61 -9.86
N GLU A 65 -8.86 12.61 -9.41
CA GLU A 65 -8.56 13.83 -10.16
C GLU A 65 -7.59 13.60 -11.32
N MET A 66 -6.81 12.52 -11.28
CA MET A 66 -5.75 12.27 -12.26
C MET A 66 -5.68 10.79 -12.64
N GLU A 67 -5.88 10.53 -13.92
CA GLU A 67 -5.59 9.22 -14.50
C GLU A 67 -4.06 9.06 -14.62
N PRO A 68 -3.47 7.98 -14.09
CA PRO A 68 -2.03 7.77 -14.19
C PRO A 68 -1.60 7.40 -15.62
N ASP A 69 -0.57 8.07 -16.12
CA ASP A 69 0.04 7.76 -17.41
C ASP A 69 1.21 6.77 -17.24
N TRP A 70 0.89 5.48 -17.29
CA TRP A 70 1.90 4.41 -17.15
C TRP A 70 2.88 4.33 -18.31
N SER A 71 2.65 5.04 -19.43
CA SER A 71 3.61 5.10 -20.54
C SER A 71 4.87 5.91 -20.20
N GLN A 72 4.83 6.71 -19.14
CA GLN A 72 5.97 7.49 -18.63
C GLN A 72 7.03 6.63 -17.92
N LEU A 73 6.71 5.38 -17.57
CA LEU A 73 7.68 4.47 -16.96
C LEU A 73 8.76 4.08 -17.98
N PRO A 74 9.95 3.65 -17.53
CA PRO A 74 11.04 3.28 -18.44
C PRO A 74 10.60 2.23 -19.46
N ALA A 75 11.04 2.38 -20.71
CA ALA A 75 10.68 1.46 -21.78
C ALA A 75 11.05 0.01 -21.40
N GLY A 76 10.10 -0.92 -21.57
CA GLY A 76 10.28 -2.32 -21.21
C GLY A 76 10.13 -2.64 -19.72
N TYR A 77 9.83 -1.66 -18.86
CA TYR A 77 9.59 -1.88 -17.42
C TYR A 77 8.31 -2.69 -17.15
N LEU A 78 7.25 -2.40 -17.92
CA LEU A 78 5.98 -3.12 -17.86
C LEU A 78 5.82 -4.03 -19.08
N THR A 79 5.33 -5.25 -18.88
CA THR A 79 4.88 -6.11 -19.99
C THR A 79 3.44 -5.82 -20.38
N ASP A 80 2.63 -5.36 -19.42
CA ASP A 80 1.22 -5.00 -19.61
C ASP A 80 0.75 -4.08 -18.46
N TRP A 81 -0.29 -3.29 -18.70
CA TRP A 81 -0.96 -2.50 -17.67
C TRP A 81 -2.42 -2.20 -18.01
N HIS A 82 -3.25 -2.07 -16.98
CA HIS A 82 -4.63 -1.64 -17.12
C HIS A 82 -5.02 -0.67 -16.00
N SER A 83 -5.64 0.44 -16.38
CA SER A 83 -6.19 1.43 -15.47
C SER A 83 -7.70 1.50 -15.65
N LYS A 84 -8.44 1.63 -14.55
CA LYS A 84 -9.86 1.95 -14.61
C LYS A 84 -10.26 2.95 -13.53
N PRO A 85 -11.22 3.84 -13.81
CA PRO A 85 -11.85 4.62 -12.76
C PRO A 85 -12.63 3.69 -11.83
N PHE A 86 -12.58 3.99 -10.55
CA PHE A 86 -13.37 3.32 -9.52
C PHE A 86 -14.01 4.40 -8.65
N ASN A 87 -15.34 4.49 -8.74
CA ASN A 87 -16.11 5.35 -7.87
C ASN A 87 -16.63 4.51 -6.69
N LEU A 88 -16.13 4.83 -5.49
CA LEU A 88 -16.62 4.25 -4.25
C LEU A 88 -17.42 5.33 -3.52
N GLU A 89 -18.72 5.31 -3.73
CA GLU A 89 -19.63 6.20 -3.03
C GLU A 89 -19.77 5.73 -1.58
N ALA A 90 -19.82 6.67 -0.62
CA ALA A 90 -20.02 6.31 0.78
C ALA A 90 -21.35 5.57 0.99
N SER A 91 -22.34 5.85 0.14
CA SER A 91 -23.62 5.15 0.09
C SER A 91 -23.52 3.71 -0.40
N GLN A 92 -22.38 3.23 -0.90
CA GLN A 92 -22.19 1.81 -1.25
C GLN A 92 -21.62 0.98 -0.10
N LEU A 93 -21.20 1.63 0.98
CA LEU A 93 -20.70 1.01 2.20
C LEU A 93 -21.74 1.13 3.30
N HIS A 94 -22.47 0.04 3.57
CA HIS A 94 -23.53 0.03 4.57
C HIS A 94 -23.15 -0.79 5.79
N PRO A 95 -23.66 -0.44 7.00
CA PRO A 95 -23.47 -1.26 8.18
C PRO A 95 -23.88 -2.71 7.93
N ASN A 96 -23.09 -3.65 8.45
CA ASN A 96 -23.24 -5.10 8.30
C ASN A 96 -22.92 -5.67 6.91
N GLN A 97 -22.46 -4.86 5.96
CA GLN A 97 -21.98 -5.36 4.68
C GLN A 97 -20.69 -6.18 4.85
N ILE A 98 -20.67 -7.37 4.28
CA ILE A 98 -19.55 -8.30 4.34
C ILE A 98 -18.68 -8.11 3.10
N LEU A 99 -17.39 -7.88 3.28
CA LEU A 99 -16.43 -7.68 2.20
C LEU A 99 -15.17 -8.52 2.42
N GLN A 100 -14.59 -9.01 1.33
CA GLN A 100 -13.25 -9.53 1.35
C GLN A 100 -12.25 -8.38 1.33
N PHE A 101 -11.14 -8.54 2.06
CA PHE A 101 -10.07 -7.55 2.06
C PHE A 101 -8.71 -8.22 1.94
N ARG A 102 -7.76 -7.44 1.41
CA ARG A 102 -6.34 -7.75 1.42
C ARG A 102 -5.57 -6.47 1.71
N LEU A 103 -4.63 -6.51 2.65
CA LEU A 103 -3.91 -5.34 3.15
C LEU A 103 -2.47 -5.71 3.52
N LYS A 104 -1.49 -5.09 2.84
CA LYS A 104 -0.10 -5.12 3.32
C LYS A 104 0.12 -3.92 4.22
N ALA A 105 0.46 -4.14 5.48
CA ALA A 105 0.64 -3.07 6.46
C ALA A 105 1.89 -3.28 7.31
N ASN A 106 2.24 -2.27 8.12
CA ASN A 106 3.28 -2.33 9.15
C ASN A 106 2.63 -2.31 10.54
N PRO A 107 2.34 -3.48 11.12
CA PRO A 107 1.83 -3.56 12.49
C PRO A 107 2.90 -3.06 13.42
N SER A 108 2.65 -1.94 14.07
CA SER A 108 3.68 -1.23 14.80
C SER A 108 3.13 -0.43 15.98
N LYS A 109 4.01 -0.17 16.94
CA LYS A 109 3.77 0.70 18.09
C LYS A 109 4.75 1.86 18.08
N ARG A 110 4.24 3.06 18.40
CA ARG A 110 5.07 4.24 18.65
C ARG A 110 5.36 4.35 20.14
N ASN A 111 6.63 4.37 20.51
CA ASN A 111 7.04 4.66 21.88
C ASN A 111 6.70 6.13 22.18
N LYS A 112 6.03 6.40 23.31
CA LYS A 112 5.51 7.73 23.64
C LYS A 112 6.60 8.74 23.97
N ASP A 113 7.67 8.29 24.64
CA ASP A 113 8.74 9.16 25.13
C ASP A 113 9.76 9.48 24.04
N THR A 114 10.16 8.46 23.27
CA THR A 114 11.19 8.57 22.22
C THR A 114 10.63 8.86 20.83
N GLY A 115 9.31 8.67 20.63
CA GLY A 115 8.67 8.75 19.33
C GLY A 115 9.06 7.63 18.34
N LYS A 116 9.92 6.68 18.76
CA LYS A 116 10.42 5.60 17.90
C LYS A 116 9.31 4.60 17.55
N ILE A 117 9.20 4.24 16.28
CA ILE A 117 8.26 3.22 15.78
C ILE A 117 8.97 1.86 15.81
N THR A 118 8.32 0.86 16.40
CA THR A 118 8.80 -0.53 16.45
C THR A 118 7.73 -1.48 15.92
N GLY A 119 8.10 -2.41 15.04
CA GLY A 119 7.20 -3.43 14.51
C GLY A 119 6.76 -4.43 15.57
N LEU A 120 5.57 -5.00 15.40
CA LEU A 120 5.02 -6.08 16.21
C LEU A 120 5.28 -7.41 15.49
N PHE A 121 6.09 -8.29 16.10
CA PHE A 121 6.60 -9.48 15.44
C PHE A 121 5.78 -10.75 15.69
N SER A 122 5.03 -10.82 16.79
CA SER A 122 4.18 -11.98 17.09
C SER A 122 2.87 -11.89 16.29
N GLN A 123 2.41 -13.04 15.77
CA GLN A 123 1.14 -13.11 15.06
C GLN A 123 -0.05 -12.62 15.93
N PRO A 124 -0.17 -12.99 17.22
CA PRO A 124 -1.25 -12.48 18.06
C PRO A 124 -1.24 -10.94 18.17
N ASP A 125 -0.08 -10.32 18.37
CA ASP A 125 0.02 -8.85 18.45
C ASP A 125 -0.34 -8.17 17.12
N GLN A 126 -0.03 -8.81 15.99
CA GLN A 126 -0.37 -8.32 14.65
C GLN A 126 -1.88 -8.35 14.41
N VAL A 127 -2.57 -9.40 14.87
CA VAL A 127 -4.03 -9.51 14.77
C VAL A 127 -4.70 -8.45 15.65
N VAL A 128 -4.30 -8.36 16.93
CA VAL A 128 -4.80 -7.34 17.87
C VAL A 128 -4.56 -5.92 17.36
N TRP A 129 -3.42 -5.68 16.70
CA TRP A 129 -3.15 -4.39 16.06
C TRP A 129 -4.16 -4.08 14.96
N LEU A 130 -4.48 -5.06 14.09
CA LEU A 130 -5.44 -4.85 13.01
C LEU A 130 -6.86 -4.68 13.54
N GLU A 131 -7.26 -5.45 14.55
CA GLU A 131 -8.56 -5.27 15.24
C GLU A 131 -8.73 -3.84 15.76
N ARG A 132 -7.70 -3.30 16.41
CA ARG A 132 -7.70 -1.90 16.87
C ARG A 132 -7.81 -0.89 15.73
N GLN A 133 -7.16 -1.15 14.58
CA GLN A 133 -7.34 -0.29 13.41
C GLN A 133 -8.76 -0.42 12.85
N ALA A 134 -9.30 -1.64 12.81
CA ALA A 134 -10.64 -1.93 12.32
C ALA A 134 -11.69 -1.12 13.09
N GLU A 135 -11.67 -1.19 14.43
CA GLU A 135 -12.59 -0.43 15.29
C GLU A 135 -12.51 1.08 15.06
N ARG A 136 -11.30 1.63 14.87
CA ARG A 136 -11.08 3.06 14.62
C ARG A 136 -11.56 3.52 13.25
N HIS A 137 -11.55 2.62 12.28
CA HIS A 137 -11.83 2.92 10.87
C HIS A 137 -13.18 2.39 10.38
N GLY A 138 -14.05 1.92 11.29
CA GLY A 138 -15.43 1.56 10.95
C GLY A 138 -15.56 0.20 10.29
N PHE A 139 -14.80 -0.79 10.73
CA PHE A 139 -15.06 -2.18 10.36
C PHE A 139 -14.72 -3.14 11.50
N LYS A 140 -15.21 -4.37 11.39
CA LYS A 140 -14.84 -5.49 12.27
C LYS A 140 -14.30 -6.62 11.42
N LEU A 141 -13.36 -7.39 11.97
CA LEU A 141 -12.83 -8.58 11.33
C LEU A 141 -13.76 -9.76 11.63
N GLN A 142 -14.13 -10.52 10.60
CA GLN A 142 -14.90 -11.76 10.74
C GLN A 142 -14.00 -13.00 10.57
N GLY A 143 -12.96 -12.88 9.73
CA GLY A 143 -11.93 -13.89 9.55
C GLY A 143 -10.66 -13.23 9.02
N ILE A 144 -9.50 -13.72 9.44
CA ILE A 144 -8.21 -13.14 9.07
C ILE A 144 -7.12 -14.20 8.99
N ASP A 145 -6.34 -14.14 7.92
CA ASP A 145 -5.04 -14.78 7.81
C ASP A 145 -3.93 -13.73 7.79
N THR A 146 -2.82 -14.07 8.40
CA THR A 146 -1.55 -13.32 8.32
C THR A 146 -0.58 -14.11 7.45
N ILE A 147 -0.28 -13.59 6.27
CA ILE A 147 0.72 -14.16 5.37
C ILE A 147 2.07 -13.49 5.64
N PRO A 148 3.11 -14.25 5.99
CA PRO A 148 4.48 -13.73 6.05
C PRO A 148 4.88 -13.15 4.69
N THR A 149 5.30 -11.89 4.68
CA THR A 149 5.80 -11.20 3.48
C THR A 149 7.19 -10.64 3.78
N PRO A 150 8.07 -10.52 2.77
CA PRO A 150 9.35 -9.84 2.94
C PRO A 150 9.14 -8.42 3.47
N ASN A 151 9.98 -8.03 4.44
CA ASN A 151 10.05 -6.68 4.96
C ASN A 151 10.41 -5.69 3.85
N VAL A 152 9.91 -4.47 3.99
CA VAL A 152 10.23 -3.38 3.07
C VAL A 152 11.58 -2.79 3.45
N TRP A 153 12.51 -2.82 2.50
CA TRP A 153 13.81 -2.16 2.60
C TRP A 153 13.94 -1.08 1.53
N GLY A 154 14.68 -0.01 1.83
CA GLY A 154 15.05 0.97 0.82
C GLY A 154 16.14 1.93 1.27
N LYS A 155 16.65 2.72 0.33
CA LYS A 155 17.65 3.75 0.59
C LYS A 155 17.50 4.92 -0.39
N LYS A 156 17.49 6.14 0.13
CA LYS A 156 17.31 7.39 -0.65
C LYS A 156 18.60 7.87 -1.36
N GLY A 157 19.77 7.32 -1.00
CA GLY A 157 21.07 7.73 -1.56
C GLY A 157 22.24 7.44 -0.62
N LYS A 158 23.47 7.75 -1.05
CA LYS A 158 24.68 7.59 -0.23
C LYS A 158 24.62 8.55 0.97
N GLY A 159 24.96 8.08 2.18
CA GLY A 159 24.89 8.87 3.42
C GLY A 159 23.53 8.89 4.13
N ASN A 160 22.44 8.50 3.47
CA ASN A 160 21.12 8.42 4.10
C ASN A 160 20.91 7.08 4.84
N SER A 161 20.20 7.15 5.97
CA SER A 161 19.76 5.98 6.72
C SER A 161 18.89 5.07 5.86
N SER A 162 19.06 3.75 6.02
CA SER A 162 18.21 2.76 5.35
C SER A 162 16.80 2.81 5.91
N ILE A 163 15.81 2.70 5.03
CA ILE A 163 14.42 2.44 5.38
C ILE A 163 14.31 0.94 5.67
N LYS A 164 13.80 0.59 6.84
CA LYS A 164 13.50 -0.80 7.23
C LYS A 164 12.13 -0.81 7.88
N ILE A 165 11.16 -1.42 7.21
CA ILE A 165 9.77 -1.46 7.64
C ILE A 165 9.36 -2.92 7.71
N PHE A 166 8.95 -3.34 8.91
CA PHE A 166 8.35 -4.66 9.09
C PHE A 166 6.98 -4.67 8.42
N THR A 167 6.65 -5.75 7.71
CA THR A 167 5.37 -5.84 7.01
C THR A 167 4.68 -7.18 7.18
N VAL A 168 3.35 -7.14 7.23
CA VAL A 168 2.48 -8.32 7.22
C VAL A 168 1.45 -8.13 6.11
N LEU A 169 1.16 -9.20 5.38
CA LEU A 169 0.04 -9.23 4.44
C LEU A 169 -1.15 -9.88 5.14
N TYR A 170 -2.18 -9.10 5.38
CA TYR A 170 -3.45 -9.56 5.89
C TYR A 170 -4.39 -9.87 4.73
N GLN A 171 -5.15 -10.95 4.86
CA GLN A 171 -6.29 -11.24 4.00
C GLN A 171 -7.43 -11.79 4.84
N GLY A 172 -8.67 -11.57 4.41
CA GLY A 172 -9.79 -12.13 5.13
C GLY A 172 -11.11 -11.47 4.79
N ILE A 173 -12.03 -11.56 5.74
CA ILE A 173 -13.39 -11.05 5.63
C ILE A 173 -13.58 -9.99 6.72
N LEU A 174 -14.10 -8.84 6.32
CA LEU A 174 -14.52 -7.78 7.22
C LEU A 174 -16.02 -7.53 7.10
N VAL A 175 -16.56 -6.93 8.14
CA VAL A 175 -17.93 -6.42 8.19
C VAL A 175 -17.85 -4.91 8.39
N VAL A 176 -18.48 -4.16 7.49
CA VAL A 176 -18.58 -2.70 7.61
C VAL A 176 -19.34 -2.36 8.89
N HIS A 177 -18.77 -1.46 9.68
CA HIS A 177 -19.33 -0.99 10.94
C HIS A 177 -19.42 0.53 10.92
N GLN A 178 -20.35 1.12 11.67
CA GLN A 178 -20.33 2.57 11.81
C GLN A 178 -19.06 3.00 12.56
N ARG A 179 -18.43 4.07 12.08
CA ARG A 179 -17.31 4.69 12.79
C ARG A 179 -17.86 5.23 14.11
N ASN A 180 -17.24 4.88 15.24
CA ASN A 180 -17.55 5.56 16.49
C ASN A 180 -17.16 7.04 16.30
N SER A 181 -18.13 7.95 16.33
CA SER A 181 -17.88 9.38 16.40
C SER A 181 -17.02 9.64 17.64
N ALA A 182 -15.77 10.03 17.43
CA ALA A 182 -14.86 10.51 18.47
C ALA A 182 -14.44 11.93 18.09
#